data_AF-A0A2S6RDJ1-F1
#
_entry.id   AF-A0A2S6RDJ1-F1
#
_cell.length_a   1.000
_cell.length_b   1.000
_cell.length_c   1.000
_cell.angle_alpha   90.00
_cell.angle_beta   90.00
_cell.angle_gamma   90.00
#
_symmetry.space_group_name_H-M   'P 1'
#
loop_
_entity.id
_entity.type
_entity.pdbx_description
1 polymer ?
#
loop_
_entity_poly.entity_id
_entity_poly.type
_entity_poly.pdbx_seq_one_letter_code
_entity_poly.pdbx_strand_id
1 'polypeptide(L)' 'MTTRSPITPQTLQSVAAELAGQPVSDEKAAAHAEIFENIMQMIESLRELPIKDVEPAVIFRPVERDGDETL' A
#
# COMPACT_ATOMS: atom_id res chain seq x y z
N MET A 1 21.37 2.16 -4.57
CA MET A 1 20.01 2.49 -4.11
C MET A 1 19.35 3.30 -5.21
N THR A 2 18.23 2.84 -5.75
CA THR A 2 17.48 3.61 -6.76
C THR A 2 16.59 4.59 -6.00
N THR A 3 16.85 5.88 -6.15
CA THR A 3 16.02 6.92 -5.51
C THR A 3 14.63 6.89 -6.12
N ARG A 4 13.60 6.70 -5.28
CA ARG A 4 12.21 6.74 -5.74
C ARG A 4 11.84 8.14 -6.23
N SER A 5 10.95 8.22 -7.22
CA SER A 5 10.32 9.48 -7.58
C SER A 5 9.28 9.88 -6.52
N PRO A 6 9.16 11.16 -6.18
CA PRO A 6 8.15 11.64 -5.24
C PRO A 6 6.73 11.42 -5.77
N ILE A 7 5.78 11.25 -4.86
CA ILE A 7 4.35 11.16 -5.15
C ILE A 7 3.84 12.56 -5.48
N THR A 8 3.13 12.67 -6.59
CA THR A 8 2.50 13.91 -7.05
C THR A 8 0.98 13.78 -7.02
N PRO A 9 0.22 14.90 -7.09
CA PRO A 9 -1.23 14.83 -7.27
C PRO A 9 -1.63 13.96 -8.49
N GLN A 10 -0.89 14.06 -9.60
CA GLN A 10 -1.12 13.25 -10.80
C GLN A 10 -0.94 11.76 -10.51
N THR A 11 0.07 11.39 -9.72
CA THR A 11 0.27 10.00 -9.29
C THR A 11 -0.96 9.46 -8.57
N LEU A 12 -1.52 10.23 -7.64
CA LEU A 12 -2.73 9.82 -6.91
C LEU A 12 -3.94 9.66 -7.82
N GLN A 13 -4.11 10.54 -8.79
CA GLN A 13 -5.21 10.45 -9.76
C GLN A 13 -5.09 9.21 -10.64
N SER A 14 -3.90 8.96 -11.19
CA SER A 14 -3.66 7.78 -12.03
C SER A 14 -3.92 6.49 -11.26
N VAL A 15 -3.39 6.37 -10.04
CA VAL A 15 -3.54 5.17 -9.21
C VAL A 15 -4.99 4.96 -8.77
N ALA A 16 -5.71 6.02 -8.39
CA ALA A 16 -7.11 5.90 -7.99
C ALA A 16 -8.02 5.52 -9.16
N ALA A 17 -7.77 6.08 -10.35
CA ALA A 17 -8.51 5.70 -11.54
C ALA A 17 -8.27 4.22 -11.92
N GLU A 18 -7.04 3.74 -11.77
CA GLU A 18 -6.65 2.36 -12.10
C GLU A 18 -7.16 1.35 -11.07
N LEU A 19 -6.90 1.57 -9.77
CA LEU A 19 -7.14 0.58 -8.72
C LEU A 19 -8.54 0.64 -8.13
N ALA A 20 -9.09 1.84 -7.95
CA ALA A 20 -10.41 2.02 -7.33
C ALA A 20 -11.53 2.20 -8.36
N GLY A 21 -11.19 2.36 -9.65
CA GLY A 21 -12.16 2.66 -10.71
C GLY A 21 -12.88 4.00 -10.53
N GLN A 22 -12.45 4.83 -9.58
CA GLN A 22 -13.08 6.10 -9.25
C GLN A 22 -12.04 7.22 -9.28
N PRO A 23 -12.11 8.13 -10.28
CA PRO A 23 -11.20 9.25 -10.36
C PRO A 23 -11.42 10.20 -9.18
N VAL A 24 -10.31 10.72 -8.64
CA VAL A 24 -10.31 11.73 -7.58
C VAL A 24 -10.18 13.11 -8.19
N SER A 25 -10.88 14.10 -7.61
CA SER A 25 -10.77 15.49 -8.03
C SER A 25 -9.36 16.04 -7.82
N ASP A 26 -8.98 17.05 -8.61
CA ASP A 26 -7.70 17.74 -8.50
C ASP A 26 -7.45 18.29 -7.10
N GLU A 27 -8.48 18.90 -6.50
CA GLU A 27 -8.44 19.44 -5.14
C GLU A 27 -8.13 18.35 -4.11
N LYS A 28 -8.79 17.19 -4.21
CA LYS A 28 -8.59 16.07 -3.29
C LYS A 28 -7.21 15.43 -3.50
N ALA A 29 -6.76 15.32 -4.75
CA ALA A 29 -5.42 14.83 -5.06
C ALA A 29 -4.32 15.75 -4.51
N ALA A 30 -4.49 17.07 -4.66
CA ALA A 30 -3.56 18.06 -4.12
C ALA A 30 -3.52 18.04 -2.58
N ALA A 31 -4.70 17.98 -1.93
CA ALA A 31 -4.81 17.95 -0.48
C ALA A 31 -4.16 16.71 0.16
N HIS A 32 -4.09 15.59 -0.57
CA HIS A 32 -3.55 14.34 -0.04
C HIS A 32 -2.13 14.00 -0.50
N ALA A 33 -1.59 14.66 -1.55
CA ALA A 33 -0.28 14.34 -2.10
C ALA A 33 0.85 14.36 -1.05
N GLU A 34 0.87 15.38 -0.20
CA GLU A 34 1.87 15.51 0.86
C GLU A 34 1.74 14.40 1.92
N ILE A 35 0.50 14.05 2.29
CA ILE A 35 0.24 12.98 3.27
C ILE A 35 0.78 11.64 2.75
N PHE A 36 0.49 11.31 1.50
CA PHE A 36 0.98 10.08 0.88
C PHE A 36 2.49 10.09 0.69
N GLU A 37 3.09 11.22 0.35
CA GLU A 37 4.54 11.37 0.25
C GLU A 37 5.23 11.06 1.60
N ASN A 38 4.71 11.62 2.70
CA ASN A 38 5.22 11.37 4.04
C ASN A 38 5.12 9.88 4.44
N ILE A 39 4.00 9.22 4.10
CA ILE A 39 3.83 7.77 4.33
C ILE A 39 4.85 6.98 3.52
N MET A 40 5.07 7.33 2.26
CA MET A 40 6.02 6.63 1.39
C MET A 40 7.47 6.80 1.84
N GLN A 41 7.84 7.95 2.41
CA GLN A 41 9.14 8.14 3.04
C GLN A 41 9.32 7.25 4.27
N MET A 42 8.28 7.11 5.10
CA MET A 42 8.30 6.17 6.22
C MET A 42 8.40 4.71 5.74
N ILE A 43 7.72 4.34 4.65
CA ILE A 43 7.86 2.99 4.07
C ILE A 43 9.28 2.75 3.55
N GLU A 44 9.91 3.77 2.96
CA GLU A 44 11.30 3.64 2.48
C GLU A 44 12.26 3.33 3.63
N SER A 45 12.12 3.98 4.78
CA SER A 45 12.95 3.66 5.95
C SER A 45 12.74 2.23 6.48
N LEU A 46 11.53 1.69 6.36
CA LEU A 46 11.25 0.28 6.68
C LEU A 46 11.92 -0.69 5.69
N ARG A 47 12.03 -0.32 4.41
CA ARG A 47 12.68 -1.16 3.38
C ARG A 47 14.19 -1.25 3.54
N GLU A 48 14.79 -0.26 4.19
CA GLU A 48 16.22 -0.24 4.49
C GLU A 48 16.60 -1.17 5.65
N LEU A 49 15.61 -1.67 6.41
CA LEU A 49 15.86 -2.59 7.50
C LEU A 49 16.49 -3.91 6.99
N PRO A 50 17.49 -4.47 7.70
CA PRO A 50 18.16 -5.71 7.31
C PRO A 50 17.30 -6.94 7.67
N ILE A 51 16.06 -6.99 7.18
CA ILE A 51 15.06 -8.01 7.51
C ILE A 51 14.76 -8.96 6.34
N LYS A 52 15.60 -8.96 5.29
CA LYS A 52 15.40 -9.81 4.11
C LYS A 52 15.37 -11.30 4.43
N ASP A 53 16.14 -11.71 5.44
CA ASP A 53 16.26 -13.10 5.87
C ASP A 53 15.36 -13.43 7.08
N VAL A 54 14.48 -12.49 7.47
CA VAL A 54 13.53 -12.70 8.58
C VAL A 54 12.22 -13.21 8.00
N GLU A 55 11.78 -14.39 8.44
CA GLU A 55 10.48 -14.93 8.05
C GLU A 55 9.35 -14.00 8.53
N PRO A 56 8.32 -13.73 7.69
CA PRO A 56 7.17 -12.95 8.11
C PRO A 56 6.48 -13.59 9.32
N ALA A 57 5.93 -12.76 10.21
CA ALA A 57 5.18 -13.25 11.35
C ALA A 57 4.04 -14.19 10.90
N VAL A 58 3.89 -15.33 11.58
CA VAL A 58 2.83 -16.30 11.29
C VAL A 58 1.48 -15.67 11.61
N ILE A 59 0.75 -15.27 10.57
CA ILE A 59 -0.65 -14.83 10.69
C ILE A 59 -1.52 -16.08 10.53
N PHE A 60 -2.19 -16.49 11.60
CA PHE A 60 -3.20 -17.54 11.51
C PHE A 60 -4.31 -17.09 10.56
N ARG A 61 -4.46 -17.79 9.42
CA ARG A 61 -5.62 -17.69 8.55
C ARG A 61 -6.42 -18.97 8.70
N PRO A 62 -7.66 -18.92 9.24
CA PRO A 62 -8.54 -20.07 9.17
C PRO A 62 -8.79 -20.34 7.69
N VAL A 63 -8.33 -21.48 7.21
CA VAL A 63 -8.84 -22.07 5.97
C VAL A 63 -10.14 -22.74 6.37
N GLU A 64 -11.27 -22.25 5.84
CA GLU A 64 -12.51 -23.03 5.85
C GLU A 64 -12.18 -24.36 5.18
N ARG A 65 -12.27 -25.44 5.95
CA ARG A 65 -12.15 -26.78 5.42
C ARG A 65 -13.48 -27.07 4.74
N ASP A 66 -13.49 -27.28 3.43
CA ASP A 66 -14.64 -27.87 2.73
C ASP A 66 -14.99 -29.18 3.46
N GLY A 67 -16.03 -29.15 4.29
CA GLY A 67 -16.39 -30.26 5.17
C GLY A 67 -16.90 -29.91 6.57
N ASP A 68 -16.94 -28.64 6.98
CA ASP A 68 -17.70 -28.22 8.19
C ASP A 68 -19.22 -28.15 7.91
N GLU A 69 -19.75 -29.18 7.22
CA GLU A 69 -21.17 -29.56 7.25
C GLU A 69 -21.28 -30.88 8.01
N THR A 70 -21.11 -30.86 9.34
CA THR A 70 -21.55 -31.90 10.28
C THR A 70 -21.29 -31.34 11.69
N LEU A 71 -22.24 -31.16 12.62
CA LEU A 71 -23.53 -31.79 12.93
C LEU A 71 -24.39 -30.79 13.74
#